data_AF-A0A521PJS4-F1
#
_entry.id   AF-A0A521PJS4-F1
#
_cell.length_a   1.000
_cell.length_b   1.000
_cell.length_c   1.000
_cell.angle_alpha   90.00
_cell.angle_beta   90.00
_cell.angle_gamma   90.00
#
_symmetry.space_group_name_H-M   'P 1'
#
loop_
_entity.id
_entity.type
_entity.pdbx_description
1 polymer ?
#
loop_
_entity_poly.entity_id
_entity_poly.type
_entity_poly.pdbx_seq_one_letter_code
_entity_poly.pdbx_strand_id
1 'polypeptide(L)'
;MATQPPAPIIIIRRRKKAGAPHHGGSWKVAYADFVTAMMAFFMVMWLAATMPQEKLGGIADYFKNPSAVKGQTSTLVPGKMGPGGAGDTPVKMFTQIRNPPGAGAAPIPGLGNGKTAEDDAVRKALAKADREKLEALKKALEKAIASSQALAPFKDQLLIDITPEGLRIQIIDAQNRLMFDVGSPELKSYTRAI
;
A
#
# COMPACT_ATOMS: atom_id res chain seq x y z
N MET A 1 -46.78 -65.96 -65.75
CA MET A 1 -46.29 -64.68 -65.21
C MET A 1 -45.26 -64.99 -64.13
N ALA A 2 -43.97 -64.82 -64.41
CA ALA A 2 -42.92 -65.06 -63.41
C ALA A 2 -42.58 -63.72 -62.73
N THR A 3 -42.89 -63.61 -61.45
CA THR A 3 -42.60 -62.45 -60.61
C THR A 3 -41.11 -62.44 -60.26
N GLN A 4 -40.36 -61.44 -60.74
CA GLN A 4 -38.98 -61.24 -60.30
C GLN A 4 -38.94 -60.81 -58.82
N PRO A 5 -38.00 -61.31 -58.00
CA PRO A 5 -37.86 -60.86 -56.62
C PRO A 5 -37.24 -59.45 -56.57
N PRO A 6 -37.61 -58.61 -55.59
CA PRO A 6 -37.10 -57.24 -55.50
C PRO A 6 -35.60 -57.24 -55.18
N ALA A 7 -34.82 -56.45 -55.92
CA ALA A 7 -33.39 -56.28 -55.66
C ALA A 7 -33.15 -55.68 -54.25
N PRO A 8 -32.14 -56.15 -53.50
CA PRO A 8 -31.91 -55.67 -52.14
C PRO A 8 -31.40 -54.23 -52.14
N ILE A 9 -32.00 -53.39 -51.31
CA ILE A 9 -31.56 -52.01 -51.07
C ILE A 9 -30.27 -52.05 -50.25
N ILE A 10 -29.16 -51.62 -50.84
CA ILE A 10 -27.86 -51.54 -50.16
C ILE A 10 -27.74 -50.20 -49.44
N ILE A 11 -27.90 -50.21 -48.12
CA ILE A 11 -27.69 -49.01 -47.28
C ILE A 11 -26.20 -48.91 -46.93
N ILE A 12 -25.47 -48.05 -47.64
CA ILE A 12 -24.06 -47.79 -47.33
C ILE A 12 -23.97 -46.79 -46.16
N ARG A 13 -23.78 -47.30 -44.94
CA ARG A 13 -23.56 -46.48 -43.75
C ARG A 13 -22.08 -46.11 -43.62
N ARG A 14 -21.63 -45.05 -44.29
CA ARG A 14 -20.29 -44.49 -44.09
C ARG A 14 -20.20 -43.83 -42.71
N ARG A 15 -19.57 -44.49 -41.73
CA ARG A 15 -19.12 -43.78 -40.53
C ARG A 15 -17.97 -42.85 -40.91
N LYS A 16 -18.17 -41.54 -40.78
CA LYS A 16 -17.04 -40.61 -40.70
C LYS A 16 -16.24 -41.01 -39.45
N LYS A 17 -14.98 -41.43 -39.63
CA LYS A 17 -14.03 -41.45 -38.51
C LYS A 17 -13.86 -39.99 -38.10
N ALA A 18 -14.51 -39.57 -37.01
CA ALA A 18 -14.14 -38.33 -36.35
C ALA A 18 -12.66 -38.46 -36.00
N GLY A 19 -11.83 -37.54 -36.49
CA GLY A 19 -10.43 -37.47 -36.11
C GLY A 19 -10.31 -37.49 -34.58
N ALA A 20 -9.25 -38.11 -34.08
CA ALA A 20 -9.03 -38.27 -32.66
C ALA A 20 -9.31 -36.94 -31.92
N PRO A 21 -10.18 -36.93 -30.90
CA PRO A 21 -10.49 -35.70 -30.21
C PRO A 21 -9.22 -35.17 -29.55
N HIS A 22 -8.69 -34.04 -30.04
CA HIS A 22 -7.56 -33.31 -29.47
C HIS A 22 -7.90 -32.67 -28.10
N HIS A 23 -8.73 -33.31 -27.29
CA HIS A 23 -9.28 -32.77 -26.04
C HIS A 23 -8.50 -33.21 -24.78
N GLY A 24 -7.41 -33.96 -24.93
CA GLY A 24 -6.59 -34.44 -23.80
C GLY A 24 -5.43 -33.53 -23.37
N GLY A 25 -5.20 -32.40 -24.06
CA GLY A 25 -4.05 -31.52 -23.81
C GLY A 25 -4.36 -30.25 -23.00
N SER A 26 -5.62 -29.80 -23.00
CA SER A 26 -5.98 -28.48 -22.43
C SER A 26 -5.78 -28.39 -20.92
N TRP A 27 -5.99 -29.49 -20.18
CA TRP A 27 -5.79 -29.52 -18.73
C TRP A 27 -4.32 -29.43 -18.32
N LYS A 28 -3.40 -29.90 -19.19
CA LYS A 28 -1.95 -29.86 -18.95
C LYS A 28 -1.41 -28.45 -19.06
N VAL A 29 -2.03 -27.60 -19.88
CA VAL A 29 -1.68 -26.18 -20.00
C VAL A 29 -2.06 -25.45 -18.71
N ALA A 30 -3.25 -25.71 -18.17
CA ALA A 30 -3.65 -25.15 -16.88
C ALA A 30 -2.77 -25.65 -15.72
N TYR A 31 -2.38 -26.94 -15.74
CA TYR A 31 -1.44 -27.49 -14.76
C TYR A 31 -0.05 -26.86 -14.86
N ALA A 32 0.48 -26.67 -16.07
CA ALA A 32 1.78 -26.03 -16.28
C ALA A 32 1.80 -24.58 -15.82
N ASP A 33 0.73 -23.82 -16.10
CA ASP A 33 0.58 -22.44 -15.65
C ASP A 33 0.53 -22.36 -14.11
N PHE A 34 -0.23 -23.26 -13.47
CA PHE A 34 -0.28 -23.34 -12.01
C PHE A 34 1.09 -23.61 -11.39
N VAL A 35 1.85 -24.59 -11.92
CA VAL A 35 3.19 -24.90 -11.41
C VAL A 35 4.16 -23.74 -11.64
N THR A 36 4.02 -23.02 -12.76
CA THR A 36 4.86 -21.84 -13.07
C THR A 36 4.56 -20.69 -12.11
N ALA A 37 3.29 -20.44 -11.81
CA ALA A 37 2.89 -19.46 -10.80
C ALA A 37 3.45 -19.82 -9.41
N MET A 38 3.40 -21.10 -9.02
CA MET A 38 3.99 -21.56 -7.76
C MET A 38 5.52 -21.44 -7.73
N MET A 39 6.20 -21.73 -8.84
CA MET A 39 7.64 -21.56 -8.98
C MET A 39 8.04 -20.08 -8.87
N ALA A 40 7.33 -19.18 -9.54
CA ALA A 40 7.58 -17.75 -9.48
C ALA A 40 7.35 -17.20 -8.06
N PHE A 41 6.24 -17.60 -7.42
CA PHE A 41 5.96 -17.25 -6.02
C PHE A 41 7.07 -17.72 -5.08
N PHE A 42 7.52 -18.97 -5.26
CA PHE A 42 8.62 -19.52 -4.48
C PHE A 42 9.92 -18.73 -4.68
N MET A 43 10.28 -18.35 -5.91
CA MET A 43 11.47 -17.53 -6.16
C MET A 43 11.40 -16.15 -5.49
N VAL A 44 10.23 -15.51 -5.50
CA VAL A 44 10.04 -14.22 -4.81
C VAL A 44 10.19 -14.37 -3.30
N MET A 45 9.53 -15.39 -2.73
CA MET A 45 9.60 -15.64 -1.28
C MET A 45 11.02 -16.06 -0.86
N TRP A 46 11.70 -16.84 -1.68
CA TRP A 46 13.09 -17.23 -1.50
C TRP A 46 14.02 -16.01 -1.48
N LEU A 47 13.90 -15.14 -2.47
CA LEU A 47 14.67 -13.89 -2.52
C LEU A 47 14.39 -13.03 -1.30
N ALA A 48 13.12 -12.88 -0.90
CA ALA A 48 12.75 -12.14 0.30
C ALA A 48 13.36 -12.76 1.57
N ALA A 49 13.40 -14.09 1.70
CA ALA A 49 13.98 -14.77 2.86
C ALA A 49 15.50 -14.64 2.95
N THR A 50 16.20 -14.57 1.81
CA THR A 50 17.67 -14.41 1.76
C THR A 50 18.14 -12.96 1.92
N MET A 51 17.23 -11.98 1.86
CA MET A 51 17.59 -10.57 2.03
C MET A 51 17.74 -10.18 3.50
N PRO A 52 18.69 -9.29 3.84
CA PRO A 52 18.80 -8.74 5.17
C PRO A 52 17.54 -7.95 5.53
N GLN A 53 17.07 -8.17 6.75
CA GLN A 53 15.81 -7.65 7.29
C GLN A 53 15.68 -6.12 7.18
N GLU A 54 16.78 -5.37 7.26
CA GLU A 54 16.81 -3.92 7.06
C GLU A 54 16.31 -3.47 5.67
N LYS A 55 16.63 -4.23 4.62
CA LYS A 55 16.22 -3.92 3.25
C LYS A 55 14.74 -4.24 3.00
N LEU A 56 14.23 -5.30 3.62
CA LEU A 56 12.81 -5.66 3.58
C LEU A 56 11.95 -4.61 4.29
N GLY A 57 12.44 -4.08 5.42
CA GLY A 57 11.77 -3.00 6.15
C GLY A 57 11.57 -1.75 5.29
N GLY A 58 12.64 -1.28 4.63
CA GLY A 58 12.57 -0.10 3.76
C GLY A 58 11.62 -0.25 2.57
N ILE A 59 11.50 -1.46 2.01
CA ILE A 59 10.53 -1.75 0.93
C ILE A 59 9.11 -1.81 1.49
N ALA A 60 8.89 -2.43 2.65
CA ALA A 60 7.56 -2.50 3.28
C ALA A 60 7.01 -1.12 3.64
N ASP A 61 7.88 -0.20 4.07
CA ASP A 61 7.48 1.17 4.38
C ASP A 61 7.05 1.97 3.14
N TYR A 62 7.65 1.70 1.97
CA TYR A 62 7.22 2.27 0.69
C TYR A 62 5.78 1.87 0.34
N PHE A 63 5.39 0.62 0.58
CA PHE A 63 4.03 0.13 0.29
C PHE A 63 2.99 0.59 1.32
N LYS A 64 3.39 0.91 2.56
CA LYS A 64 2.49 1.42 3.59
C LYS A 64 2.12 2.89 3.38
N ASN A 65 3.06 3.69 2.85
CA ASN A 65 2.86 5.10 2.55
C ASN A 65 3.31 5.39 1.11
N PRO A 66 2.50 5.03 0.09
CA PRO A 66 2.84 5.35 -1.29
C PRO A 66 2.77 6.86 -1.50
N SER A 67 3.89 7.54 -1.29
CA SER A 67 4.02 8.96 -1.63
C SER A 67 3.95 9.10 -3.14
N ALA A 68 3.00 9.88 -3.64
CA ALA A 68 2.85 10.19 -5.06
C ALA A 68 4.05 10.98 -5.63
N VAL A 69 4.97 11.42 -4.76
CA VAL A 69 6.17 12.17 -5.12
C VAL A 69 7.39 11.25 -4.98
N LYS A 70 8.07 11.02 -6.10
CA LYS A 70 9.31 10.23 -6.16
C LYS A 70 10.40 10.96 -5.36
N GLY A 71 10.64 10.53 -4.12
CA GLY A 71 11.79 10.98 -3.34
C GLY A 71 11.54 11.46 -1.90
N GLN A 72 10.30 11.44 -1.39
CA GLN A 72 10.07 11.77 0.03
C GLN A 72 9.05 10.81 0.65
N THR A 73 9.53 9.93 1.54
CA THR A 73 8.69 9.15 2.45
C THR A 73 8.05 10.10 3.46
N SER A 74 6.72 10.10 3.58
CA SER A 74 6.01 10.97 4.54
C SER A 74 6.28 10.59 6.00
N THR A 75 6.82 9.39 6.24
CA THR A 75 7.34 8.96 7.54
C THR A 75 8.85 9.12 7.57
N LEU A 76 9.30 10.30 7.99
CA LEU A 76 10.68 10.48 8.47
C LEU A 76 10.82 9.66 9.75
N VAL A 77 11.48 8.49 9.67
CA VAL A 77 11.95 7.81 10.88
C VAL A 77 12.93 8.77 11.56
N PRO A 78 12.69 9.26 12.79
CA PRO A 78 13.62 10.16 13.44
C PRO A 78 14.85 9.38 13.88
N GLY A 79 15.88 9.36 13.04
CA GLY A 79 17.24 9.04 13.47
C GLY A 79 17.76 10.17 14.37
N LYS A 80 18.68 9.85 15.29
CA LYS A 80 19.34 10.82 16.19
C LYS A 80 20.05 11.97 15.45
N MET A 81 20.22 11.89 14.13
CA MET A 81 20.87 12.88 13.28
C MET A 81 19.94 13.40 12.19
N GLY A 82 18.82 14.00 12.61
CA GLY A 82 17.93 14.76 11.72
C GLY A 82 17.23 13.95 10.62
N PRO A 83 16.45 14.64 9.75
CA PRO A 83 15.72 14.01 8.66
C PRO A 83 16.70 13.39 7.65
N GLY A 84 16.78 12.06 7.59
CA GLY A 84 17.66 11.32 6.67
C GLY A 84 18.85 10.61 7.31
N GLY A 85 19.03 10.69 8.64
CA GLY A 85 20.05 9.90 9.34
C GLY A 85 19.62 8.43 9.52
N ALA A 86 20.53 7.49 9.26
CA ALA A 86 20.36 6.09 9.63
C ALA A 86 20.09 5.98 11.15
N GLY A 87 18.92 5.49 11.52
CA GLY A 87 18.57 5.31 12.93
C GLY A 87 19.18 4.00 13.45
N ASP A 88 20.11 4.09 14.41
CA ASP A 88 20.64 2.96 15.18
C ASP A 88 19.62 2.34 16.15
N THR A 89 18.33 2.65 16.02
CA THR A 89 17.30 1.93 16.77
C THR A 89 17.09 0.58 16.08
N PRO A 90 17.41 -0.56 16.72
CA PRO A 90 17.08 -1.85 16.15
C PRO A 90 15.59 -1.87 15.85
N VAL A 91 15.25 -2.00 14.56
CA VAL A 91 13.89 -2.19 14.08
C VAL A 91 13.29 -3.28 14.95
N LYS A 92 12.20 -2.97 15.68
CA LYS A 92 11.48 -3.94 16.53
C LYS A 92 10.76 -4.96 15.64
N MET A 93 11.53 -5.79 14.93
CA MET A 93 11.05 -6.88 14.09
C MET A 93 10.28 -7.94 14.87
N PHE A 94 10.59 -8.08 16.16
CA PHE A 94 9.95 -9.08 17.02
C PHE A 94 8.47 -8.76 17.34
N THR A 95 7.99 -7.53 17.11
CA THR A 95 6.60 -7.17 17.43
C THR A 95 5.64 -7.41 16.26
N GLN A 96 6.12 -7.44 15.01
CA GLN A 96 5.28 -7.64 13.82
C GLN A 96 5.09 -9.11 13.42
N ILE A 97 6.00 -10.02 13.79
CA ILE A 97 5.76 -11.48 13.65
C ILE A 97 4.65 -11.94 14.60
N ARG A 98 4.35 -11.15 15.64
CA ARG A 98 3.41 -11.49 16.70
C ARG A 98 1.94 -11.31 16.33
N ASN A 99 1.62 -10.65 15.21
CA ASN A 99 0.23 -10.48 14.74
C ASN A 99 0.20 -10.24 13.20
N PRO A 100 0.07 -11.28 12.36
CA PRO A 100 -0.26 -11.09 10.96
C PRO A 100 -1.67 -10.48 10.82
N PRO A 101 -1.89 -9.51 9.91
CA PRO A 101 -3.20 -8.92 9.68
C PRO A 101 -4.10 -9.98 9.04
N GLY A 102 -5.07 -10.50 9.80
CA GLY A 102 -6.02 -11.52 9.35
C GLY A 102 -6.16 -12.74 10.27
N ALA A 103 -5.29 -12.90 11.26
CA ALA A 103 -5.49 -13.91 12.30
C ALA A 103 -6.54 -13.39 13.29
N GLY A 104 -7.76 -13.91 13.19
CA GLY A 104 -8.76 -13.79 14.26
C GLY A 104 -8.16 -14.21 15.60
N ALA A 105 -8.68 -13.63 16.68
CA ALA A 105 -8.20 -13.78 18.06
C ALA A 105 -8.39 -15.21 18.63
N ALA A 106 -7.88 -16.22 17.95
CA ALA A 106 -7.83 -17.59 18.44
C ALA A 106 -6.50 -17.78 19.21
N PRO A 107 -6.54 -18.10 20.52
CA PRO A 107 -5.34 -18.29 21.31
C PRO A 107 -4.57 -19.53 20.86
N ILE A 108 -3.28 -19.38 20.52
CA ILE A 108 -2.36 -20.51 20.34
C ILE A 108 -1.68 -20.77 21.69
N PRO A 109 -1.84 -21.96 22.31
CA PRO A 109 -1.21 -22.27 23.60
C PRO A 109 0.32 -22.33 23.46
N GLY A 110 1.06 -21.60 24.32
CA GLY A 110 2.53 -21.65 24.40
C GLY A 110 3.27 -20.41 23.86
N LEU A 111 2.58 -19.47 23.21
CA LEU A 111 3.12 -18.17 22.83
C LEU A 111 2.39 -17.07 23.61
N GLY A 112 3.07 -16.50 24.60
CA GLY A 112 2.52 -15.53 25.54
C GLY A 112 1.67 -14.46 24.88
N ASN A 113 0.39 -14.48 25.24
CA ASN A 113 -0.64 -13.53 24.87
C ASN A 113 -0.37 -12.19 25.57
N GLY A 114 0.59 -11.42 25.06
CA GLY A 114 0.97 -10.12 25.61
C GLY A 114 0.08 -8.99 25.09
N LYS A 115 -1.24 -9.07 25.32
CA LYS A 115 -2.07 -7.86 25.47
C LYS A 115 -2.11 -7.56 26.96
N THR A 116 -0.97 -7.17 27.49
CA THR A 116 -0.84 -6.73 28.88
C THR A 116 -1.40 -5.31 28.96
N ALA A 117 -2.21 -5.02 29.98
CA ALA A 117 -2.76 -3.66 30.20
C ALA A 117 -1.65 -2.58 30.28
N GLU A 118 -0.42 -2.99 30.61
CA GLU A 118 0.78 -2.17 30.57
C GLU A 118 1.17 -1.72 29.14
N ASP A 119 1.06 -2.59 28.13
CA ASP A 119 1.37 -2.22 26.73
C ASP A 119 0.39 -1.19 26.18
N ASP A 120 -0.89 -1.29 26.57
CA ASP A 120 -1.92 -0.32 26.21
C ASP A 120 -1.75 1.01 26.97
N ALA A 121 -1.29 0.97 28.22
CA ALA A 121 -0.95 2.17 28.98
C ALA A 121 0.26 2.89 28.39
N VAL A 122 1.31 2.17 28.00
CA VAL A 122 2.51 2.72 27.34
C VAL A 122 2.15 3.33 25.98
N ARG A 123 1.31 2.67 25.17
CA ARG A 123 0.83 3.21 23.89
C ARG A 123 0.01 4.50 24.07
N LYS A 124 -0.88 4.56 25.06
CA LYS A 124 -1.66 5.76 25.37
C LYS A 124 -0.78 6.91 25.85
N ALA A 125 0.23 6.62 26.68
CA ALA A 125 1.18 7.62 27.15
C ALA A 125 2.01 8.21 26.00
N LEU A 126 2.50 7.37 25.08
CA LEU A 126 3.21 7.80 23.87
C LEU A 126 2.30 8.65 22.96
N ALA A 127 1.07 8.20 22.70
CA ALA A 127 0.11 8.94 21.88
C ALA A 127 -0.23 10.32 22.47
N LYS A 128 -0.31 10.43 23.82
CA LYS A 128 -0.50 11.71 24.49
C LYS A 128 0.70 12.63 24.31
N ALA A 129 1.91 12.13 24.52
CA ALA A 129 3.15 12.89 24.33
C ALA A 129 3.31 13.37 22.88
N ASP A 130 2.94 12.53 21.90
CA ASP A 130 3.01 12.92 20.49
C ASP A 130 1.94 13.96 20.13
N ARG A 131 0.74 13.85 20.70
CA ARG A 131 -0.29 14.89 20.55
C ARG A 131 0.16 16.23 21.12
N GLU A 132 0.78 16.26 22.29
CA GLU A 132 1.31 17.49 22.90
C GLU A 132 2.37 18.16 22.01
N LYS A 133 3.26 17.37 21.39
CA LYS A 133 4.24 17.89 20.41
C LYS A 133 3.54 18.47 19.18
N LEU A 134 2.53 17.79 18.64
CA LEU A 134 1.78 18.26 17.48
C LEU A 134 1.00 19.55 17.79
N GLU A 135 0.43 19.67 18.99
CA GLU A 135 -0.23 20.89 19.44
C GLU A 135 0.76 22.06 19.60
N ALA A 136 1.96 21.80 20.12
CA ALA A 136 3.03 22.80 20.20
C ALA A 136 3.46 23.27 18.79
N LEU A 137 3.60 22.33 17.85
CA LEU A 137 3.99 22.60 16.47
C LEU A 137 2.91 23.40 15.73
N LYS A 138 1.63 23.06 15.94
CA LYS A 138 0.49 23.84 15.43
C LYS A 138 0.56 25.30 15.90
N LYS A 139 0.73 25.53 17.21
CA LYS A 139 0.84 26.89 17.77
C LYS A 139 2.04 27.66 17.23
N ALA A 140 3.18 26.98 17.05
CA ALA A 140 4.37 27.58 16.47
C ALA A 140 4.14 28.03 15.02
N LEU A 141 3.47 27.20 14.21
CA LEU A 141 3.06 27.53 12.84
C LEU A 141 2.08 28.71 12.82
N GLU A 142 1.03 28.68 13.63
CA GLU A 142 0.05 29.78 13.73
C GLU A 142 0.73 31.11 14.09
N LYS A 143 1.71 31.08 15.00
CA LYS A 143 2.51 32.26 15.37
C LYS A 143 3.40 32.73 14.22
N ALA A 144 4.07 31.81 13.52
CA ALA A 144 4.91 32.14 12.37
C ALA A 144 4.08 32.79 11.24
N ILE A 145 2.90 32.24 10.95
CA ILE A 145 1.95 32.78 9.98
C ILE A 145 1.48 34.16 10.39
N ALA A 146 1.13 34.35 11.66
CA ALA A 146 0.70 35.66 12.18
C ALA A 146 1.82 36.71 12.18
N SER A 147 3.09 36.29 12.30
CA SER A 147 4.24 37.20 12.29
C SER A 147 4.67 37.65 10.89
N SER A 148 4.31 36.89 9.85
CA SER A 148 4.72 37.21 8.49
C SER A 148 3.67 38.09 7.80
N GLN A 149 4.08 39.32 7.46
CA GLN A 149 3.25 40.28 6.74
C GLN A 149 2.83 39.76 5.36
N ALA A 150 3.64 38.89 4.74
CA ALA A 150 3.33 38.25 3.46
C ALA A 150 2.23 37.19 3.58
N LEU A 151 2.11 36.54 4.74
CA LEU A 151 1.17 35.45 5.03
C LEU A 151 -0.18 35.93 5.57
N ALA A 152 -0.25 37.16 6.10
CA ALA A 152 -1.47 37.77 6.61
C ALA A 152 -2.70 37.64 5.67
N PRO A 153 -2.61 37.94 4.35
CA PRO A 153 -3.74 37.79 3.44
C PRO A 153 -4.09 36.33 3.08
N PHE A 154 -3.22 35.37 3.39
CA PHE A 154 -3.42 33.93 3.09
C PHE A 154 -3.90 33.14 4.31
N LYS A 155 -4.12 33.79 5.44
CA LYS A 155 -4.56 33.14 6.69
C LYS A 155 -5.84 32.31 6.50
N ASP A 156 -6.80 32.83 5.73
CA ASP A 156 -8.09 32.15 5.50
C ASP A 156 -7.97 30.97 4.51
N GLN A 157 -6.86 30.90 3.77
CA GLN A 157 -6.56 29.83 2.82
C GLN A 157 -5.75 28.69 3.44
N LEU A 158 -5.20 28.89 4.65
CA LEU A 158 -4.32 27.95 5.32
C LEU A 158 -5.03 27.30 6.52
N LEU A 159 -5.53 26.08 6.35
CA LEU A 159 -6.23 25.33 7.40
C LEU A 159 -5.27 24.34 8.06
N ILE A 160 -5.16 24.40 9.38
CA ILE A 160 -4.27 23.54 10.17
C ILE A 160 -5.08 22.70 11.16
N ASP A 161 -5.19 21.41 10.88
CA ASP A 161 -5.96 20.45 11.66
C ASP A 161 -5.07 19.36 12.27
N ILE A 162 -5.39 18.93 13.48
CA ILE A 162 -4.76 17.75 14.10
C ILE A 162 -5.64 16.54 13.78
N THR A 163 -5.08 15.58 13.05
CA THR A 163 -5.73 14.32 12.67
C THR A 163 -5.08 13.14 13.41
N PRO A 164 -5.71 11.95 13.46
CA PRO A 164 -5.11 10.77 14.08
C PRO A 164 -3.76 10.38 13.48
N GLU A 165 -3.53 10.73 12.20
CA GLU A 165 -2.29 10.46 11.48
C GLU A 165 -1.21 11.54 11.67
N GLY A 166 -1.56 12.69 12.25
CA GLY A 166 -0.63 13.80 12.48
C GLY A 166 -1.21 15.19 12.20
N LEU A 167 -0.33 16.18 11.99
CA LEU A 167 -0.72 17.55 11.65
C LEU A 167 -0.99 17.68 10.15
N ARG A 168 -2.21 18.05 9.78
CA ARG A 168 -2.64 18.29 8.40
C ARG A 168 -2.65 19.78 8.12
N ILE A 169 -1.96 20.18 7.05
CA ILE A 169 -1.93 21.57 6.56
C ILE A 169 -2.59 21.56 5.18
N GLN A 170 -3.68 22.30 5.02
CA GLN A 170 -4.40 22.43 3.76
C GLN A 170 -4.24 23.86 3.25
N ILE A 171 -3.89 23.98 1.98
CA ILE A 171 -3.76 25.26 1.29
C ILE A 171 -4.88 25.27 0.23
N ILE A 172 -5.87 26.14 0.42
CA ILE A 172 -7.04 26.22 -0.45
C ILE A 172 -6.90 27.42 -1.38
N ASP A 173 -7.15 27.20 -2.67
CA ASP A 173 -7.20 28.27 -3.64
C ASP A 173 -8.53 29.04 -3.55
N ALA A 174 -8.47 30.37 -3.58
CA ALA A 174 -9.65 31.23 -3.50
C ALA A 174 -9.82 32.03 -4.80
N GLN A 175 -11.07 32.26 -5.19
CA GLN A 175 -11.45 32.96 -6.44
C GLN A 175 -10.80 34.34 -6.59
N ASN A 176 -10.55 35.04 -5.48
CA ASN A 176 -9.94 36.36 -5.49
C ASN A 176 -8.39 36.34 -5.57
N ARG A 177 -7.75 35.17 -5.43
CA ARG A 177 -6.29 35.03 -5.45
C ARG A 177 -5.84 33.59 -5.79
N LEU A 178 -5.93 33.27 -7.08
CA LEU A 178 -5.53 31.98 -7.68
C LEU A 178 -4.04 31.65 -7.46
N MET A 179 -3.72 30.64 -6.66
CA MET A 179 -2.33 30.22 -6.38
C MET A 179 -1.58 29.66 -7.59
N PHE A 180 -2.32 29.11 -8.53
CA PHE A 180 -1.83 28.58 -9.80
C PHE A 180 -2.35 29.43 -10.97
N ASP A 181 -1.68 29.37 -12.11
CA ASP A 181 -2.23 29.90 -13.34
C ASP A 181 -3.35 29.01 -13.90
N VAL A 182 -4.33 29.61 -14.57
CA VAL A 182 -5.48 28.87 -15.11
C VAL A 182 -4.99 27.88 -16.17
N GLY A 183 -5.18 26.59 -15.89
CA GLY A 183 -4.73 25.52 -16.79
C GLY A 183 -3.23 25.23 -16.75
N SER A 184 -2.49 25.79 -15.78
CA SER A 184 -1.06 25.53 -15.59
C SER A 184 -0.77 24.97 -14.20
N PRO A 185 0.15 24.00 -14.05
CA PRO A 185 0.64 23.55 -12.75
C PRO A 185 1.65 24.52 -12.12
N GLU A 186 1.97 25.66 -12.76
CA GLU A 186 2.91 26.63 -12.22
C GLU A 186 2.29 27.48 -11.10
N LEU A 187 3.02 27.60 -9.99
CA LEU A 187 2.69 28.47 -8.87
C LEU A 187 3.00 29.93 -9.22
N LYS A 188 2.09 30.83 -8.83
CA LYS A 188 2.35 32.27 -8.97
C LYS A 188 3.47 32.75 -8.06
N SER A 189 4.12 33.83 -8.47
CA SER A 189 5.28 34.42 -7.76
C SER A 189 5.00 34.73 -6.30
N TYR A 190 3.81 35.24 -6.00
CA TYR A 190 3.40 35.52 -4.63
C TYR A 190 3.15 34.28 -3.79
N THR A 191 2.82 33.12 -4.40
CA THR A 191 2.63 31.84 -3.70
C THR A 191 3.97 31.20 -3.32
N ARG A 192 5.02 31.45 -4.12
CA ARG A 192 6.38 30.96 -3.85
C ARG A 192 7.09 31.74 -2.74
N ALA A 193 6.68 32.98 -2.51
CA ALA A 193 7.25 33.86 -1.48
C ALA A 193 6.65 33.64 -0.07
N ILE A 194 5.75 32.66 0.06
CA ILE A 194 5.06 32.26 1.28
C ILE A 194 5.77 31.06 1.89
#